data_AF-A0A536PTU4-F1
#
_entry.id   AF-A0A536PTU4-F1
#
_cell.length_a   1.000
_cell.length_b   1.000
_cell.length_c   1.000
_cell.angle_alpha   90.00
_cell.angle_beta   90.00
_cell.angle_gamma   90.00
#
_symmetry.space_group_name_H-M   'P 1'
#
loop_
_entity.id
_entity.type
_entity.pdbx_description
1 polymer ?
#
loop_
_entity_poly.entity_id
_entity_poly.type
_entity_poly.pdbx_seq_one_letter_code
_entity_poly.pdbx_strand_id
1 'polypeptide(L)'
;MWRLLSGDSGGLWWGLIAYFLYNAATSTLQQERLTGLVGTVRVGQLMTTEFRTTTPGTTVGALIRDLVLPQNLRAIPVVSGERLAGLVTIGDLRKVEQDQWSVTPVQAVMTPLAELATVTPDDQLSTALERFGSTELPLLPVVKDGAIVGLLYRESVVGYVRMREALGLESRR
;
A
#
# COMPACT_ATOMS: atom_id res chain seq x y z
N MET A 1 -66.69 4.79 16.27
CA MET A 1 -66.79 3.63 15.35
C MET A 1 -66.06 4.00 14.06
N TRP A 2 -64.86 3.41 13.88
CA TRP A 2 -64.16 3.17 12.60
C TRP A 2 -63.83 4.35 11.66
N ARG A 3 -62.52 4.56 11.41
CA ARG A 3 -61.85 5.00 10.14
C ARG A 3 -60.69 6.01 10.28
N LEU A 4 -59.83 5.86 11.28
CA LEU A 4 -58.46 6.45 11.22
C LEU A 4 -57.35 5.39 11.25
N LEU A 5 -57.72 4.13 10.95
CA LEU A 5 -56.83 2.99 10.72
C LEU A 5 -57.02 2.44 9.30
N SER A 6 -57.19 3.30 8.29
CA SER A 6 -56.80 2.90 6.95
C SER A 6 -55.28 2.94 6.92
N GLY A 7 -54.68 1.77 7.09
CA GLY A 7 -53.25 1.55 6.96
C GLY A 7 -52.80 2.04 5.60
N ASP A 8 -52.32 3.27 5.58
CA ASP A 8 -51.63 3.80 4.42
C ASP A 8 -50.22 3.22 4.49
N SER A 9 -49.94 2.29 3.60
CA SER A 9 -48.61 1.71 3.37
C SER A 9 -47.52 2.79 3.19
N GLY A 10 -47.93 4.05 2.97
CA GLY A 10 -47.07 5.22 2.93
C GLY A 10 -46.30 5.50 4.23
N GLY A 11 -46.91 5.35 5.41
CA GLY A 11 -46.23 5.69 6.68
C GLY A 11 -45.04 4.77 6.99
N LEU A 12 -45.20 3.48 6.69
CA LEU A 12 -44.12 2.49 6.84
C LEU A 12 -43.01 2.72 5.81
N TRP A 13 -43.37 3.13 4.59
CA TRP A 13 -42.41 3.46 3.54
C TRP A 13 -41.60 4.72 3.87
N TRP A 14 -42.22 5.75 4.46
CA TRP A 14 -41.52 6.94 4.95
C TRP A 14 -40.60 6.63 6.14
N GLY A 15 -40.99 5.71 7.03
CA GLY A 15 -40.12 5.22 8.11
C GLY A 15 -38.88 4.48 7.57
N LEU A 16 -39.07 3.65 6.54
CA LEU A 16 -37.96 2.98 5.84
C LEU A 16 -37.05 3.98 5.12
N ILE A 17 -37.61 4.97 4.41
CA ILE A 17 -36.84 6.04 3.76
C ILE A 17 -36.07 6.87 4.78
N ALA A 18 -36.69 7.22 5.92
CA ALA A 18 -36.03 7.96 7.00
C ALA A 18 -34.91 7.15 7.65
N TYR A 19 -35.13 5.85 7.90
CA TYR A 19 -34.10 4.94 8.40
C TYR A 19 -32.94 4.78 7.41
N PHE A 20 -33.25 4.73 6.11
CA PHE A 20 -32.24 4.62 5.06
C PHE A 20 -31.48 5.93 4.87
N LEU A 21 -32.15 7.09 4.90
CA LEU A 21 -31.51 8.41 4.89
C LEU A 21 -30.61 8.62 6.12
N TYR A 22 -31.04 8.18 7.29
CA TYR A 22 -30.26 8.26 8.52
C TYR A 22 -29.02 7.35 8.49
N ASN A 23 -29.13 6.12 7.96
CA ASN A 23 -27.99 5.23 7.77
C ASN A 23 -27.08 5.62 6.59
N ALA A 24 -27.63 6.16 5.50
CA ALA A 24 -26.84 6.62 4.36
C ALA A 24 -26.08 7.91 4.68
N ALA A 25 -26.69 8.83 5.44
CA ALA A 25 -26.01 10.03 5.92
C ALA A 25 -24.83 9.72 6.85
N THR A 26 -24.86 8.57 7.54
CA THR A 26 -23.74 8.12 8.38
C THR A 26 -22.69 7.32 7.62
N SER A 27 -22.98 6.76 6.43
CA SER A 27 -21.99 6.04 5.62
C SER A 27 -21.01 6.98 4.90
N THR A 28 -21.46 8.17 4.49
CA THR A 28 -20.60 9.19 3.86
C THR A 28 -19.60 9.81 4.85
N LEU A 29 -19.90 9.80 6.15
CA LEU A 29 -19.03 10.34 7.20
C LEU A 29 -17.86 9.43 7.61
N GLN A 30 -17.79 8.18 7.11
CA GLN A 30 -16.70 7.25 7.44
C GLN A 30 -15.46 7.43 6.54
N GLN A 31 -15.62 7.89 5.29
CA GLN A 31 -14.50 8.13 4.37
C GLN A 31 -13.64 9.35 4.76
N GLU A 32 -14.19 10.29 5.54
CA GLU A 32 -13.46 11.49 5.97
C GLU A 32 -12.58 11.27 7.22
N ARG A 33 -12.88 10.25 8.05
CA ARG A 33 -12.18 10.04 9.34
C ARG A 33 -10.76 9.50 9.20
N LEU A 34 -10.50 8.69 8.17
CA LEU A 34 -9.14 8.21 7.86
C LEU A 34 -8.28 9.32 7.22
N THR A 35 -8.90 10.21 6.48
CA THR A 35 -8.23 11.29 5.72
C THR A 35 -7.68 12.39 6.63
N GLY A 36 -8.33 12.73 7.74
CA GLY A 36 -7.86 13.79 8.64
C GLY A 36 -6.61 13.45 9.46
N LEU A 37 -6.38 12.17 9.78
CA LEU A 37 -5.27 11.72 10.62
C LEU A 37 -4.04 11.35 9.80
N VAL A 38 -4.24 10.70 8.66
CA VAL A 38 -3.19 10.20 7.78
C VAL A 38 -2.84 11.22 6.69
N GLY A 39 -3.77 12.11 6.32
CA GLY A 39 -3.56 13.09 5.25
C GLY A 39 -2.57 14.22 5.56
N THR A 40 -2.20 14.43 6.82
CA THR A 40 -1.16 15.42 7.17
C THR A 40 0.26 14.86 7.16
N VAL A 41 0.40 13.54 7.11
CA VAL A 41 1.69 12.86 7.20
C VAL A 41 2.15 12.48 5.81
N ARG A 42 3.40 12.81 5.51
CA ARG A 42 4.01 12.50 4.22
C ARG A 42 4.70 11.15 4.25
N VAL A 43 4.72 10.48 3.11
CA VAL A 43 5.48 9.23 2.88
C VAL A 43 6.94 9.39 3.31
N GLY A 44 7.57 10.52 2.99
CA GLY A 44 8.96 10.80 3.34
C GLY A 44 9.26 10.74 4.84
N GLN A 45 8.26 10.89 5.70
CA GLN A 45 8.43 10.81 7.16
C GLN A 45 8.43 9.37 7.70
N LEU A 46 7.95 8.40 6.90
CA LEU A 46 7.81 7.00 7.32
C LEU A 46 8.57 6.02 6.42
N MET A 47 9.11 6.50 5.28
CA MET A 47 9.92 5.68 4.39
C MET A 47 11.25 5.27 5.03
N THR A 48 11.72 4.09 4.67
CA THR A 48 13.07 3.61 4.95
C THR A 48 14.00 4.07 3.83
N THR A 49 15.01 4.88 4.16
CA THR A 49 16.03 5.36 3.21
C THR A 49 17.25 4.44 3.11
N GLU A 50 17.47 3.58 4.11
CA GLU A 50 18.50 2.55 4.09
C GLU A 50 17.94 1.26 3.48
N PHE A 51 18.20 1.06 2.19
CA PHE A 51 17.78 -0.13 1.47
C PHE A 51 18.91 -0.66 0.58
N ARG A 52 18.76 -1.92 0.14
CA ARG A 52 19.65 -2.53 -0.86
C ARG A 52 18.96 -2.58 -2.19
N THR A 53 19.74 -2.44 -3.25
CA THR A 53 19.27 -2.56 -4.63
C THR A 53 20.08 -3.63 -5.35
N THR A 54 19.57 -4.07 -6.49
CA THR A 54 20.28 -4.94 -7.42
C THR A 54 20.17 -4.40 -8.84
N THR A 55 20.92 -4.98 -9.78
CA THR A 55 20.88 -4.58 -11.19
C THR A 55 20.07 -5.57 -12.04
N PRO A 56 19.49 -5.13 -13.19
CA PRO A 56 18.73 -6.01 -14.08
C PRO A 56 19.48 -7.27 -14.52
N GLY A 57 20.80 -7.16 -14.72
CA GLY A 57 21.66 -8.25 -15.17
C GLY A 57 22.18 -9.17 -14.08
N THR A 58 21.98 -8.85 -12.80
CA THR A 58 22.34 -9.74 -11.69
C THR A 58 21.58 -11.06 -11.83
N THR A 59 22.25 -12.20 -11.64
CA THR A 59 21.58 -13.49 -11.73
C THR A 59 20.78 -13.78 -10.46
N VAL A 60 19.71 -14.58 -10.58
CA VAL A 60 18.87 -14.98 -9.45
C VAL A 60 19.70 -15.62 -8.33
N GLY A 61 20.61 -16.53 -8.68
CA GLY A 61 21.47 -17.20 -7.71
C GLY A 61 22.42 -16.24 -6.98
N ALA A 62 22.97 -15.24 -7.69
CA ALA A 62 23.80 -14.23 -7.06
C ALA A 62 22.98 -13.34 -6.12
N LEU A 63 21.79 -12.89 -6.55
CA LEU A 63 20.89 -12.11 -5.72
C LEU A 63 20.52 -12.85 -4.42
N ILE A 64 20.21 -14.15 -4.52
CA ILE A 64 19.83 -14.96 -3.38
C ILE A 64 20.98 -15.07 -2.37
N ARG A 65 22.17 -15.41 -2.87
CA ARG A 65 23.37 -15.62 -2.05
C ARG A 65 23.88 -14.34 -1.42
N ASP A 66 23.89 -13.23 -2.16
CA ASP A 66 24.60 -12.01 -1.77
C ASP A 66 23.71 -11.01 -1.01
N LEU A 67 22.39 -11.04 -1.25
CA LEU A 67 21.43 -10.11 -0.64
C LEU A 67 20.30 -10.80 0.13
N VAL A 68 19.57 -11.74 -0.49
CA VAL A 68 18.34 -12.29 0.11
C VAL A 68 18.64 -13.04 1.41
N LEU A 69 19.54 -14.04 1.37
CA LEU A 69 19.84 -14.87 2.54
C LEU A 69 20.60 -14.13 3.64
N PRO A 70 21.68 -13.36 3.34
CA PRO A 70 22.47 -12.72 4.40
C PRO A 70 21.72 -11.61 5.12
N GLN A 71 20.79 -10.93 4.43
CA GLN A 71 20.09 -9.75 4.95
C GLN A 71 18.59 -10.00 5.18
N ASN A 72 18.11 -11.24 4.96
CA ASN A 72 16.71 -11.64 5.11
C ASN A 72 15.73 -10.71 4.34
N LEU A 73 16.12 -10.29 3.14
CA LEU A 73 15.36 -9.33 2.34
C LEU A 73 14.23 -10.03 1.58
N ARG A 74 13.00 -9.52 1.72
CA ARG A 74 11.80 -10.10 1.08
C ARG A 74 11.47 -9.52 -0.29
N ALA A 75 11.93 -8.29 -0.54
CA ALA A 75 11.76 -7.58 -1.79
C ALA A 75 12.95 -6.63 -1.98
N ILE A 76 13.45 -6.55 -3.21
CA ILE A 76 14.67 -5.81 -3.56
C ILE A 76 14.37 -4.96 -4.80
N PRO A 77 14.54 -3.64 -4.75
CA PRO A 77 14.47 -2.78 -5.92
C PRO A 77 15.55 -3.13 -6.93
N VAL A 78 15.14 -3.19 -8.19
CA VAL A 78 16.04 -3.38 -9.33
C VAL A 78 16.27 -2.01 -9.96
N VAL A 79 17.53 -1.59 -10.07
CA VAL A 79 17.89 -0.25 -10.54
C VAL A 79 18.85 -0.30 -11.73
N SER A 80 18.66 0.63 -12.67
CA SER A 80 19.61 0.92 -13.74
C SER A 80 20.28 2.26 -13.44
N GLY A 81 21.46 2.22 -12.81
CA GLY A 81 22.03 3.38 -12.15
C GLY A 81 21.19 3.78 -10.94
N GLU A 82 20.72 5.02 -10.90
CA GLU A 82 19.83 5.51 -9.83
C GLU A 82 18.34 5.29 -10.14
N ARG A 83 18.01 4.97 -11.39
CA ARG A 83 16.61 4.85 -11.84
C ARG A 83 16.04 3.51 -11.47
N LEU A 84 14.83 3.53 -10.91
CA LEU A 84 14.07 2.32 -10.64
C LEU A 84 13.69 1.63 -11.96
N ALA A 85 14.09 0.38 -12.13
CA ALA A 85 13.73 -0.46 -13.28
C ALA A 85 12.60 -1.43 -12.94
N GLY A 86 12.52 -1.87 -11.68
CA GLY A 86 11.50 -2.80 -11.21
C GLY A 86 11.70 -3.20 -9.75
N LEU A 87 10.98 -4.23 -9.33
CA LEU A 87 11.04 -4.79 -7.99
C LEU A 87 11.03 -6.30 -8.12
N VAL A 88 11.90 -6.99 -7.38
CA VAL A 88 11.90 -8.45 -7.33
C VAL A 88 11.60 -8.91 -5.91
N THR A 89 10.69 -9.87 -5.76
CA THR A 89 10.30 -10.43 -4.47
C THR A 89 10.76 -11.88 -4.35
N ILE A 90 10.81 -12.42 -3.12
CA ILE A 90 11.03 -13.87 -2.91
C ILE A 90 9.99 -14.70 -3.68
N GLY A 91 8.75 -14.22 -3.79
CA GLY A 91 7.70 -14.88 -4.57
C GLY A 91 8.06 -15.03 -6.04
N ASP A 92 8.76 -14.06 -6.61
CA ASP A 92 9.25 -14.10 -7.99
C ASP A 92 10.44 -15.04 -8.15
N LEU A 93 11.40 -14.99 -7.22
CA LEU A 93 12.58 -15.85 -7.25
C LEU A 93 12.20 -17.34 -7.14
N ARG A 94 11.16 -17.67 -6.38
CA ARG A 94 10.63 -19.03 -6.21
C ARG A 94 10.04 -19.63 -7.49
N LYS A 95 9.73 -18.81 -8.50
CA LYS A 95 9.23 -19.28 -9.80
C LYS A 95 10.34 -19.85 -10.68
N VAL A 96 11.61 -19.63 -10.32
CA VAL A 96 12.77 -20.09 -11.08
C VAL A 96 13.28 -21.41 -10.52
N GLU A 97 13.46 -22.40 -11.40
CA GLU A 97 14.07 -23.68 -11.05
C GLU A 97 15.53 -23.50 -10.62
N GLN A 98 15.97 -24.28 -9.63
CA GLN A 98 17.24 -24.05 -8.94
C GLN A 98 18.47 -24.19 -9.85
N ASP A 99 18.43 -25.09 -10.82
CA ASP A 99 19.46 -25.28 -11.83
C ASP A 99 19.59 -24.07 -12.78
N GLN A 100 18.51 -23.32 -12.97
CA GLN A 100 18.48 -22.10 -13.79
C GLN A 100 18.93 -20.83 -13.03
N TRP A 101 19.12 -20.90 -11.71
CA TRP A 101 19.46 -19.71 -10.89
C TRP A 101 20.77 -19.04 -11.30
N SER A 102 21.73 -19.80 -11.80
CA SER A 102 23.06 -19.31 -12.16
C SER A 102 23.07 -18.48 -13.46
N VAL A 103 22.05 -18.64 -14.31
CA VAL A 103 21.98 -18.04 -15.65
C VAL A 103 20.81 -17.08 -15.83
N THR A 104 19.74 -17.23 -15.03
CA THR A 104 18.54 -16.40 -15.15
C THR A 104 18.80 -15.00 -14.59
N PRO A 105 18.68 -13.92 -15.39
CA PRO A 105 18.85 -12.57 -14.91
C PRO A 105 17.60 -12.10 -14.16
N VAL A 106 17.80 -11.25 -13.14
CA VAL A 106 16.71 -10.70 -12.31
C VAL A 106 15.65 -9.98 -13.14
N GLN A 107 16.04 -9.28 -14.21
CA GLN A 107 15.09 -8.60 -15.09
C GLN A 107 14.06 -9.52 -15.75
N ALA A 108 14.36 -10.82 -15.88
CA ALA A 108 13.43 -11.78 -16.48
C ALA A 108 12.29 -12.18 -15.54
N VAL A 109 12.43 -11.89 -14.24
CA VAL A 109 11.49 -12.33 -13.20
C VAL A 109 10.94 -11.20 -12.33
N MET A 110 11.55 -10.01 -12.39
CA MET A 110 11.08 -8.83 -11.65
C MET A 110 9.71 -8.37 -12.14
N THR A 111 8.96 -7.67 -11.29
CA THR A 111 7.86 -6.81 -11.71
C THR A 111 8.45 -5.52 -12.31
N PRO A 112 8.18 -5.19 -13.59
CA PRO A 112 8.69 -3.98 -14.22
C PRO A 112 8.10 -2.70 -13.60
N LEU A 113 8.83 -1.58 -13.65
CA LEU A 113 8.35 -0.28 -13.15
C LEU A 113 6.95 0.10 -13.70
N ALA A 114 6.67 -0.20 -14.97
CA ALA A 114 5.39 0.13 -15.60
C ALA A 114 4.18 -0.54 -14.95
N GLU A 115 4.40 -1.65 -14.22
CA GLU A 115 3.37 -2.43 -13.54
C GLU A 115 3.39 -2.21 -12.01
N LEU A 116 4.33 -1.40 -11.51
CA LEU A 116 4.48 -1.14 -10.09
C LEU A 116 3.72 0.11 -9.64
N ALA A 117 2.96 -0.05 -8.56
CA ALA A 117 2.54 1.09 -7.77
C ALA A 117 3.76 1.70 -7.07
N THR A 118 3.95 3.01 -7.24
CA THR A 118 4.99 3.79 -6.57
C THR A 118 4.37 5.02 -5.91
N VAL A 119 5.12 5.64 -5.00
CA VAL A 119 4.76 6.89 -4.31
C VAL A 119 5.95 7.84 -4.31
N THR A 120 5.70 9.12 -4.08
CA THR A 120 6.75 10.13 -3.88
C THR A 120 6.94 10.43 -2.39
N PRO A 121 8.09 10.99 -1.96
CA PRO A 121 8.27 11.43 -0.58
C PRO A 121 7.25 12.48 -0.13
N ASP A 122 6.71 13.25 -1.09
CA ASP A 122 5.79 14.34 -0.83
C ASP A 122 4.32 13.88 -0.78
N ASP A 123 4.03 12.67 -1.25
CA ASP A 123 2.69 12.07 -1.18
C ASP A 123 2.23 11.94 0.27
N GLN A 124 0.92 12.05 0.47
CA GLN A 124 0.32 11.78 1.78
C GLN A 124 0.29 10.27 2.04
N LEU A 125 0.35 9.87 3.31
CA LEU A 125 0.19 8.46 3.68
C LEU A 125 -1.18 7.89 3.27
N SER A 126 -2.20 8.71 3.05
CA SER A 126 -3.50 8.29 2.51
C SER A 126 -3.35 7.78 1.07
N THR A 127 -2.60 8.48 0.23
CA THR A 127 -2.25 8.04 -1.11
C THR A 127 -1.50 6.70 -1.06
N ALA A 128 -0.55 6.54 -0.14
CA ALA A 128 0.13 5.26 0.04
C ALA A 128 -0.83 4.12 0.44
N LEU A 129 -1.79 4.37 1.34
CA LEU A 129 -2.82 3.40 1.72
C LEU A 129 -3.70 2.98 0.55
N GLU A 130 -4.12 3.92 -0.31
CA GLU A 130 -4.87 3.63 -1.53
C GLU A 130 -4.06 2.76 -2.50
N ARG A 131 -2.78 3.08 -2.69
CA ARG A 131 -1.86 2.29 -3.52
C ARG A 131 -1.69 0.89 -2.96
N PHE A 132 -1.53 0.75 -1.65
CA PHE A 132 -1.50 -0.55 -0.97
C PHE A 132 -2.81 -1.33 -1.10
N GLY A 133 -3.95 -0.66 -1.21
CA GLY A 133 -5.24 -1.31 -1.51
C GLY A 133 -5.30 -1.89 -2.93
N SER A 134 -4.47 -1.38 -3.84
CA SER A 134 -4.46 -1.75 -5.26
C SER A 134 -3.34 -2.73 -5.64
N THR A 135 -2.52 -3.16 -4.68
CA THR A 135 -1.40 -4.09 -4.91
C THR A 135 -1.27 -5.10 -3.77
N GLU A 136 -0.82 -6.30 -4.08
CA GLU A 136 -0.48 -7.34 -3.08
C GLU A 136 0.94 -7.18 -2.52
N LEU A 137 1.70 -6.21 -3.02
CA LEU A 137 3.07 -5.99 -2.57
C LEU A 137 3.09 -5.57 -1.08
N PRO A 138 4.08 -6.06 -0.31
CA PRO A 138 4.25 -5.70 1.09
C PRO A 138 4.85 -4.29 1.26
N LEU A 139 5.36 -3.70 0.19
CA LEU A 139 5.98 -2.38 0.21
C LEU A 139 5.70 -1.62 -1.09
N LEU A 140 5.88 -0.30 -1.06
CA LEU A 140 5.86 0.59 -2.22
C LEU A 140 7.24 1.23 -2.37
N PRO A 141 7.85 1.19 -3.57
CA PRO A 141 9.03 1.99 -3.86
C PRO A 141 8.69 3.49 -3.80
N VAL A 142 9.54 4.25 -3.11
CA VAL A 142 9.45 5.71 -3.05
C VAL A 142 10.39 6.31 -4.09
N VAL A 143 9.84 7.02 -5.05
CA VAL A 143 10.55 7.55 -6.22
C VAL A 143 10.46 9.06 -6.25
N LYS A 144 11.59 9.72 -6.50
CA LYS A 144 11.68 11.18 -6.72
C LYS A 144 12.57 11.45 -7.92
N ASP A 145 12.08 12.25 -8.88
CA ASP A 145 12.81 12.59 -10.11
C ASP A 145 13.29 11.35 -10.91
N GLY A 146 12.53 10.25 -10.83
CA GLY A 146 12.85 8.97 -11.46
C GLY A 146 13.87 8.11 -10.71
N ALA A 147 14.48 8.61 -9.65
CA ALA A 147 15.39 7.87 -8.78
C ALA A 147 14.64 7.25 -7.59
N ILE A 148 15.05 6.04 -7.19
CA ILE A 148 14.53 5.45 -5.95
C ILE A 148 15.21 6.13 -4.75
N VAL A 149 14.43 6.66 -3.83
CA VAL A 149 14.91 7.40 -2.65
C VAL A 149 14.49 6.75 -1.33
N GLY A 150 13.64 5.73 -1.37
CA GLY A 150 13.20 5.01 -0.20
C GLY A 150 12.29 3.82 -0.51
N LEU A 151 11.96 3.10 0.56
CA LEU A 151 10.93 2.05 0.57
C LEU A 151 9.91 2.38 1.65
N LEU A 152 8.63 2.29 1.31
CA LEU A 152 7.55 2.38 2.29
C LEU A 152 6.97 1.00 2.53
N TYR A 153 7.05 0.50 3.76
CA TYR A 153 6.54 -0.81 4.15
C TYR A 153 5.09 -0.70 4.65
N ARG A 154 4.23 -1.65 4.24
CA ARG A 154 2.81 -1.67 4.65
C ARG A 154 2.68 -1.78 6.16
N GLU A 155 3.48 -2.64 6.78
CA GLU A 155 3.51 -2.84 8.22
C GLU A 155 3.88 -1.57 8.99
N SER A 156 4.76 -0.73 8.43
CA SER A 156 5.12 0.57 9.03
C SER A 156 3.94 1.51 9.03
N VAL A 157 3.18 1.57 7.92
CA VAL A 157 1.98 2.41 7.83
C VAL A 157 0.91 1.92 8.81
N VAL A 158 0.63 0.62 8.84
CA VAL A 158 -0.36 0.04 9.78
C VAL A 158 0.07 0.25 11.22
N GLY A 159 1.35 0.02 11.54
CA GLY A 159 1.91 0.23 12.87
C GLY A 159 1.81 1.70 13.30
N TYR A 160 2.08 2.63 12.38
CA TYR A 160 1.96 4.07 12.63
C TYR A 160 0.52 4.48 12.93
N VAL A 161 -0.47 4.00 12.16
CA VAL A 161 -1.90 4.28 12.41
C VAL A 161 -2.30 3.79 13.79
N ARG A 162 -2.00 2.53 14.13
CA ARG A 162 -2.33 1.94 15.44
C ARG A 162 -1.67 2.67 16.60
N MET A 163 -0.42 3.09 16.43
CA MET A 163 0.30 3.86 17.45
C MET A 163 -0.40 5.19 17.72
N ARG A 164 -0.85 5.88 16.67
CA ARG A 164 -1.56 7.16 16.82
C ARG A 164 -2.91 7.02 17.49
N GLU A 165 -3.65 5.96 17.16
CA GLU A 165 -4.91 5.60 17.83
C GLU A 165 -4.67 5.36 19.32
N ALA A 166 -3.68 4.54 19.68
CA ALA A 166 -3.35 4.22 21.07
C ALA A 166 -2.92 5.45 21.89
N LEU A 167 -2.28 6.43 21.27
CA LEU A 167 -1.86 7.68 21.91
C LEU A 167 -2.98 8.72 22.05
N GLY A 168 -4.21 8.41 21.61
CA GLY A 168 -5.33 9.35 21.67
C GLY A 168 -5.09 10.61 20.84
N LEU A 169 -4.24 10.51 19.81
CA LEU A 169 -4.02 11.57 18.82
C LEU A 169 -5.14 11.60 17.77
N GLU A 170 -6.29 11.01 18.09
CA GLU A 170 -7.55 11.31 17.43
C GLU A 170 -7.79 12.81 17.55
N SER A 171 -8.13 13.42 16.42
CA SER A 171 -8.37 14.87 16.34
C SER A 171 -9.49 15.21 17.33
N ARG A 172 -9.11 15.70 18.52
CA ARG A 172 -10.02 16.29 19.50
C ARG A 172 -10.77 17.40 18.77
N ARG A 173 -12.05 17.18 18.47
CA ARG A 173 -13.01 18.23 18.21
C ARG A 173 -13.83 18.44 19.47
#